data_AF-A0A6G9NBA7-F1
#
_entry.id   AF-A0A6G9NBA7-F1
#
_cell.length_a   1.000
_cell.length_b   1.000
_cell.length_c   1.000
_cell.angle_alpha   90.00
_cell.angle_beta   90.00
_cell.angle_gamma   90.00
#
_symmetry.space_group_name_H-M   'P 1'
#
loop_
_entity.id
_entity.type
_entity.pdbx_description
1 polymer ?
#
loop_
_entity_poly.entity_id
_entity_poly.type
_entity_poly.pdbx_seq_one_letter_code
_entity_poly.pdbx_strand_id
1 'polypeptide(L)'
;MWLAVDSAVLAGLDRKATFLIAVPFQHFQPIRAWAFWTTEVSRTWIGPRHTNAVDGSICAFNPSEGTWKIGGDLVALIDQYTMWAFCQLHLEIIGWWPGRQTAEFVYERLTELKDNEWCGCRPDAGRYAECCKQSDLAADRFQAAIQFVGGFLKFKPRQPPVNVSRLIWRGGEPPAFEQARTNLTLFVGSCLCPGKAGAKLSDAARWAMLRL
;
A
#
# COMPACT_ATOMS: atom_id res chain seq x y z
N MET A 1 -19.86 6.56 -2.34
CA MET A 1 -19.87 7.13 -0.97
C MET A 1 -18.46 7.53 -0.57
N TRP A 2 -18.31 8.59 0.22
CA TRP A 2 -17.03 8.96 0.84
C TRP A 2 -17.14 8.85 2.35
N LEU A 3 -16.09 8.34 2.99
CA LEU A 3 -15.97 8.19 4.44
C LEU A 3 -14.70 8.90 4.91
N ALA A 4 -14.81 9.67 5.98
CA ALA A 4 -13.67 10.19 6.73
C ALA A 4 -13.65 9.49 8.08
N VAL A 5 -12.59 8.73 8.35
CA VAL A 5 -12.49 7.90 9.55
C VAL A 5 -11.20 8.21 10.29
N ASP A 6 -11.33 8.50 11.57
CA ASP A 6 -10.19 8.68 12.46
C ASP A 6 -9.85 7.36 13.15
N SER A 7 -8.57 7.06 13.23
CA SER A 7 -8.03 5.91 13.95
C SER A 7 -6.94 6.35 14.92
N ALA A 8 -7.16 6.06 16.20
CA ALA A 8 -6.16 6.18 17.25
C ALA A 8 -5.22 4.96 17.16
N VAL A 9 -4.25 5.03 16.24
CA VAL A 9 -3.34 3.93 15.89
C VAL A 9 -2.60 3.36 17.11
N LEU A 10 -2.20 4.23 18.03
CA LEU A 10 -1.54 3.86 19.28
C LEU A 10 -1.96 4.84 20.39
N ALA A 11 -2.27 4.32 21.58
CA ALA A 11 -2.59 5.15 22.73
C ALA A 11 -1.39 6.04 23.12
N GLY A 12 -1.66 7.31 23.44
CA GLY A 12 -0.64 8.28 23.84
C GLY A 12 0.13 8.92 22.68
N LEU A 13 -0.26 8.66 21.42
CA LEU A 13 0.29 9.36 20.27
C LEU A 13 -0.41 10.72 20.07
N ASP A 14 0.35 11.81 19.95
CA ASP A 14 -0.16 13.18 19.74
C ASP A 14 -0.77 13.43 18.35
N ARG A 15 -0.95 12.38 17.57
CA ARG A 15 -1.54 12.39 16.23
C ARG A 15 -2.33 11.12 16.00
N LYS A 16 -3.36 11.22 15.16
CA LYS A 16 -4.17 10.09 14.70
C LYS A 16 -3.95 9.86 13.21
N ALA A 17 -4.31 8.67 12.72
CA ALA A 17 -4.45 8.45 11.28
C ALA A 17 -5.88 8.83 10.88
N THR A 18 -6.03 9.76 9.94
CA THR A 18 -7.33 10.04 9.30
C THR A 18 -7.33 9.44 7.91
N PHE A 19 -8.27 8.53 7.66
CA PHE A 19 -8.51 7.88 6.38
C PHE A 19 -9.63 8.58 5.62
N LEU A 20 -9.36 8.97 4.37
CA LEU A 20 -10.39 9.34 3.39
C LEU A 20 -10.62 8.16 2.47
N ILE A 21 -11.78 7.54 2.56
CA ILE A 21 -12.13 6.30 1.85
C ILE A 21 -13.24 6.61 0.84
N ALA A 22 -12.93 6.41 -0.43
CA ALA A 22 -13.88 6.45 -1.53
C ALA A 22 -14.39 5.03 -1.79
N VAL A 23 -15.64 4.77 -1.41
CA VAL A 23 -16.34 3.50 -1.62
C VAL A 23 -17.23 3.65 -2.86
N PRO A 24 -16.90 3.00 -3.99
CA PRO A 24 -17.72 3.09 -5.18
C PRO A 24 -19.04 2.33 -4.97
N PHE A 25 -20.11 2.82 -5.58
CA PHE A 25 -21.40 2.09 -5.59
C PHE A 25 -21.38 0.89 -6.55
N GLN A 26 -20.52 0.94 -7.57
CA GLN A 26 -20.37 -0.11 -8.56
C GLN A 26 -19.36 -1.16 -8.06
N HIS A 27 -19.81 -2.42 -7.92
CA HIS A 27 -19.02 -3.51 -7.35
C HIS A 27 -17.76 -3.91 -8.15
N PHE A 28 -17.60 -3.44 -9.38
CA PHE A 28 -16.42 -3.70 -10.20
C PHE A 28 -15.33 -2.61 -10.05
N GLN A 29 -15.65 -1.50 -9.37
CA GLN A 29 -14.66 -0.47 -9.11
C GLN A 29 -13.95 -0.75 -7.78
N PRO A 30 -12.61 -0.65 -7.73
CA PRO A 30 -11.87 -0.91 -6.49
C PRO A 30 -12.09 0.22 -5.49
N ILE A 31 -12.07 -0.07 -4.19
CA ILE A 31 -12.01 0.98 -3.17
C ILE A 31 -10.69 1.76 -3.31
N ARG A 32 -10.76 3.05 -2.98
CA ARG A 32 -9.58 3.92 -2.84
C ARG A 32 -9.59 4.56 -1.48
N ALA A 33 -8.43 4.57 -0.82
CA ALA A 33 -8.28 5.25 0.45
C ALA A 33 -6.97 6.01 0.50
N TRP A 34 -6.95 7.14 1.18
CA TRP A 34 -5.74 7.92 1.46
C TRP A 34 -5.68 8.17 2.96
N ALA A 35 -4.47 8.18 3.51
CA ALA A 35 -4.27 8.38 4.94
C ALA A 35 -3.41 9.60 5.24
N PHE A 36 -3.76 10.28 6.30
CA PHE A 36 -3.05 11.47 6.77
C PHE A 36 -2.79 11.35 8.27
N TRP A 37 -1.56 11.67 8.69
CA TRP A 37 -1.28 11.98 10.07
C TRP A 37 -1.94 13.31 10.41
N THR A 38 -2.89 13.27 11.34
CA THR A 38 -3.70 14.41 11.72
C THR A 38 -3.44 14.81 13.16
N THR A 39 -3.12 16.08 13.37
CA THR A 39 -3.09 16.77 14.67
C THR A 39 -4.22 17.80 14.71
N GLU A 40 -4.27 18.63 15.74
CA GLU A 40 -5.20 19.77 15.79
C GLU A 40 -4.96 20.78 14.66
N VAL A 41 -3.71 20.94 14.21
CA VAL A 41 -3.30 22.01 13.29
C VAL A 41 -2.74 21.52 11.96
N SER A 42 -2.47 20.21 11.81
CA SER A 42 -1.82 19.66 10.63
C SER A 42 -2.47 18.37 10.13
N ARG A 43 -2.41 18.16 8.81
CA ARG A 43 -2.86 16.96 8.10
C ARG A 43 -1.81 16.60 7.05
N THR A 44 -0.89 15.71 7.39
CA THR A 44 0.23 15.34 6.53
C THR A 44 0.01 13.95 5.96
N TRP A 45 0.14 13.78 4.64
CA TRP A 45 0.02 12.44 4.05
C TRP A 45 1.05 11.49 4.64
N ILE A 46 0.62 10.28 5.03
CA ILE A 46 1.44 9.35 5.82
C ILE A 46 2.70 8.89 5.07
N GLY A 47 2.60 8.68 3.75
CA GLY A 47 3.77 8.40 2.91
C GLY A 47 3.56 7.33 1.84
N PRO A 48 4.58 7.10 1.00
CA PRO A 48 4.44 6.31 -0.23
C PRO A 48 4.45 4.81 -0.01
N ARG A 49 5.01 4.29 1.09
CA ARG A 49 5.24 2.84 1.25
C ARG A 49 3.92 2.06 1.24
N HIS A 50 3.83 0.98 0.46
CA HIS A 50 2.56 0.23 0.29
C HIS A 50 1.38 1.13 -0.13
N THR A 51 1.60 2.02 -1.10
CA THR A 51 0.55 2.81 -1.76
C THR A 51 0.63 2.66 -3.28
N ASN A 52 -0.49 2.84 -3.98
CA ASN A 52 -0.58 2.69 -5.43
C ASN A 52 0.23 3.80 -6.12
N ALA A 53 1.05 3.42 -7.11
CA ALA A 53 2.02 4.31 -7.76
C ALA A 53 1.41 5.60 -8.35
N VAL A 54 0.16 5.55 -8.81
CA VAL A 54 -0.42 6.64 -9.61
C VAL A 54 -1.07 7.73 -8.74
N ASP A 55 -1.75 7.34 -7.68
CA ASP A 55 -2.59 8.25 -6.87
C ASP A 55 -2.23 8.24 -5.37
N GLY A 56 -1.21 7.47 -4.95
CA GLY A 56 -0.82 7.39 -3.55
C GLY A 56 -1.91 6.86 -2.62
N SER A 57 -2.93 6.19 -3.17
CA SER A 57 -3.94 5.50 -2.37
C SER A 57 -3.38 4.24 -1.73
N ILE A 58 -3.85 3.86 -0.56
CA ILE A 58 -3.34 2.73 0.21
C ILE A 58 -3.48 1.43 -0.59
N CYS A 59 -2.39 0.67 -0.68
CA CYS A 59 -2.33 -0.67 -1.28
C CYS A 59 -2.22 -1.71 -0.15
N ALA A 60 -3.30 -1.88 0.64
CA ALA A 60 -3.25 -2.67 1.87
C ALA A 60 -3.85 -4.09 1.74
N PHE A 61 -4.39 -4.46 0.58
CA PHE A 61 -4.99 -5.76 0.38
C PHE A 61 -4.78 -6.26 -1.04
N ASN A 62 -4.24 -7.48 -1.13
CA ASN A 62 -4.28 -8.27 -2.33
C ASN A 62 -5.55 -9.15 -2.27
N PRO A 63 -6.50 -9.04 -3.22
CA PRO A 63 -7.70 -9.88 -3.23
C PRO A 63 -7.42 -11.38 -3.20
N SER A 64 -6.24 -11.81 -3.67
CA SER A 64 -5.81 -13.20 -3.65
C SER A 64 -5.36 -13.70 -2.27
N GLU A 65 -5.11 -12.80 -1.31
CA GLU A 65 -4.67 -13.12 0.05
C GLU A 65 -5.83 -13.23 1.04
N GLY A 66 -7.07 -13.02 0.59
CA GLY A 66 -8.27 -13.20 1.41
C GLY A 66 -8.44 -12.18 2.55
N THR A 67 -7.69 -11.08 2.52
CA THR A 67 -7.69 -10.04 3.57
C THR A 67 -9.00 -9.24 3.60
N TRP A 68 -9.43 -8.73 2.44
CA TRP A 68 -10.71 -8.05 2.28
C TRP A 68 -11.21 -8.14 0.84
N LYS A 69 -12.54 -8.19 0.63
CA LYS A 69 -13.18 -8.25 -0.69
C LYS A 69 -14.18 -7.13 -0.87
N ILE A 70 -14.40 -6.69 -2.11
CA ILE A 70 -15.41 -5.67 -2.43
C ILE A 70 -16.78 -6.11 -1.90
N GLY A 71 -17.45 -5.22 -1.17
CA GLY A 71 -18.71 -5.52 -0.46
C GLY A 71 -18.54 -6.26 0.86
N GLY A 72 -17.30 -6.47 1.33
CA GLY A 72 -16.99 -6.95 2.66
C GLY A 72 -17.26 -5.92 3.75
N ASP A 73 -17.03 -6.31 5.00
CA ASP A 73 -17.25 -5.46 6.17
C ASP A 73 -16.35 -4.22 6.16
N LEU A 74 -16.96 -3.04 6.34
CA LEU A 74 -16.24 -1.77 6.38
C LEU A 74 -15.35 -1.67 7.63
N VAL A 75 -15.73 -2.28 8.75
CA VAL A 75 -14.90 -2.27 9.97
C VAL A 75 -13.60 -3.04 9.72
N ALA A 76 -13.70 -4.26 9.18
CA ALA A 76 -12.52 -5.04 8.79
C ALA A 76 -11.59 -4.30 7.82
N LEU A 77 -12.15 -3.50 6.89
CA LEU A 77 -11.35 -2.67 5.99
C LEU A 77 -10.60 -1.56 6.75
N ILE A 78 -11.26 -0.88 7.68
CA ILE A 78 -10.68 0.18 8.50
C ILE A 78 -9.61 -0.38 9.45
N ASP A 79 -9.81 -1.57 9.99
CA ASP A 79 -8.81 -2.28 10.81
C ASP A 79 -7.55 -2.58 9.99
N GLN A 80 -7.71 -3.03 8.74
CA GLN A 80 -6.58 -3.26 7.83
C GLN A 80 -5.83 -1.95 7.52
N TYR A 81 -6.55 -0.84 7.30
CA TYR A 81 -5.91 0.46 7.11
C TYR A 81 -5.22 0.98 8.38
N THR A 82 -5.79 0.71 9.55
CA THR A 82 -5.19 1.01 10.85
C THR A 82 -3.89 0.24 11.05
N MET A 83 -3.88 -1.06 10.71
CA MET A 83 -2.67 -1.88 10.73
C MET A 83 -1.61 -1.33 9.76
N TRP A 84 -1.99 -0.94 8.55
CA TRP A 84 -1.07 -0.29 7.61
C TRP A 84 -0.49 1.02 8.19
N ALA A 85 -1.31 1.85 8.84
CA ALA A 85 -0.83 3.08 9.48
C ALA A 85 0.12 2.79 10.65
N PHE A 86 -0.10 1.72 11.41
CA PHE A 86 0.84 1.25 12.42
C PHE A 86 2.18 0.83 11.81
N CYS A 87 2.16 0.10 10.69
CA CYS A 87 3.38 -0.27 9.97
C CYS A 87 4.16 0.96 9.46
N GLN A 88 3.46 2.00 9.01
CA GLN A 88 4.06 3.28 8.65
C GLN A 88 4.70 3.96 9.84
N LEU A 89 4.03 3.97 10.99
CA LEU A 89 4.58 4.51 12.23
C LEU A 89 5.84 3.75 12.67
N HIS A 90 5.82 2.41 12.58
CA HIS A 90 7.01 1.59 12.85
C HIS A 90 8.14 1.92 11.87
N LEU A 91 7.85 2.07 10.58
CA LEU A 91 8.84 2.48 9.59
C LEU A 91 9.44 3.86 9.91
N GLU A 92 8.62 4.83 10.33
CA GLU A 92 9.08 6.17 10.70
C GLU A 92 9.99 6.16 11.93
N ILE A 93 9.64 5.38 12.97
CA ILE A 93 10.37 5.38 14.25
C ILE A 93 11.58 4.44 14.22
N ILE A 94 11.37 3.19 13.77
CA ILE A 94 12.38 2.13 13.83
C ILE A 94 13.22 2.11 12.54
N GLY A 95 12.70 2.69 11.46
CA GLY A 95 13.42 2.83 10.21
C GLY A 95 13.30 1.64 9.28
N TRP A 96 12.51 0.61 9.55
CA TRP A 96 12.29 -0.49 8.59
C TRP A 96 10.85 -1.01 8.69
N TRP A 97 10.35 -1.59 7.59
CA TRP A 97 8.98 -2.07 7.52
C TRP A 97 8.80 -3.37 8.30
N PRO A 98 7.80 -3.47 9.20
CA PRO A 98 7.56 -4.68 9.96
C PRO A 98 6.93 -5.78 9.07
N GLY A 99 7.55 -6.96 9.06
CA GLY A 99 7.04 -8.13 8.33
C GLY A 99 7.47 -8.20 6.87
N ARG A 100 6.82 -9.11 6.12
CA ARG A 100 7.19 -9.46 4.74
C ARG A 100 6.78 -8.36 3.76
N GLN A 101 7.66 -8.08 2.81
CA GLN A 101 7.45 -7.06 1.79
C GLN A 101 6.86 -7.63 0.51
N THR A 102 5.58 -7.37 0.27
CA THR A 102 4.92 -7.62 -1.02
C THR A 102 5.19 -6.44 -1.94
N ALA A 103 6.29 -6.50 -2.69
CA ALA A 103 6.68 -5.52 -3.70
C ALA A 103 7.00 -6.24 -5.01
N GLU A 104 6.12 -6.09 -6.00
CA GLU A 104 6.14 -6.86 -7.24
C GLU A 104 7.27 -6.41 -8.17
N PHE A 105 7.55 -5.11 -8.19
CA PHE A 105 8.49 -4.50 -9.12
C PHE A 105 9.92 -4.48 -8.55
N VAL A 106 10.90 -4.83 -9.39
CA VAL A 106 12.33 -4.76 -9.05
C VAL A 106 12.71 -3.35 -8.58
N TYR A 107 12.22 -2.32 -9.28
CA TYR A 107 12.50 -0.93 -8.93
C TYR A 107 11.99 -0.59 -7.53
N GLU A 108 10.74 -0.94 -7.21
CA GLU A 108 10.16 -0.74 -5.88
C GLU A 108 10.98 -1.43 -4.79
N ARG A 109 11.41 -2.68 -5.02
CA ARG A 109 12.27 -3.39 -4.08
C ARG A 109 13.60 -2.68 -3.87
N LEU A 110 14.28 -2.30 -4.94
CA LEU A 110 15.56 -1.62 -4.83
C LEU A 110 15.47 -0.25 -4.14
N THR A 111 14.36 0.48 -4.31
CA THR A 111 14.23 1.83 -3.76
C THR A 111 13.60 1.87 -2.37
N GLU A 112 12.78 0.89 -2.01
CA GLU A 112 12.00 0.93 -0.78
C GLU A 112 12.38 -0.15 0.23
N LEU A 113 12.96 -1.30 -0.18
CA LEU A 113 13.31 -2.37 0.76
C LEU A 113 14.67 -2.13 1.40
N LYS A 114 14.76 -2.38 2.70
CA LYS A 114 16.03 -2.43 3.42
C LYS A 114 16.59 -3.86 3.50
N ASP A 115 17.90 -3.96 3.64
CA ASP A 115 18.63 -5.23 3.67
C ASP A 115 18.13 -6.17 4.76
N ASN A 116 17.77 -5.62 5.91
CA ASN A 116 17.25 -6.33 7.07
C ASN A 116 15.72 -6.54 7.03
N GLU A 117 15.00 -6.11 5.99
CA GLU A 117 13.57 -6.39 5.88
C GLU A 117 13.31 -7.80 5.36
N TRP A 118 12.17 -8.38 5.71
CA TRP A 118 11.79 -9.70 5.21
C TRP A 118 11.34 -9.64 3.76
N CYS A 119 11.90 -10.49 2.91
CA CYS A 119 11.43 -10.59 1.54
C CYS A 119 10.05 -11.26 1.48
N GLY A 120 9.15 -10.75 0.64
CA GLY A 120 7.81 -11.31 0.42
C GLY A 120 7.68 -12.16 -0.84
N CYS A 121 8.77 -12.49 -1.55
CA CYS A 121 8.69 -13.26 -2.80
C CYS A 121 8.19 -14.70 -2.60
N ARG A 122 8.31 -15.26 -1.39
CA ARG A 122 7.77 -16.56 -1.01
C ARG A 122 7.56 -16.68 0.51
N PRO A 123 6.70 -17.59 1.00
CA PRO A 123 6.33 -17.70 2.41
C PRO A 123 7.49 -18.00 3.38
N ASP A 124 8.54 -18.65 2.89
CA ASP A 124 9.74 -19.06 3.62
C ASP A 124 10.97 -18.18 3.29
N ALA A 125 10.79 -17.07 2.57
CA ALA A 125 11.89 -16.20 2.18
C ALA A 125 12.61 -15.62 3.41
N GLY A 126 13.93 -15.47 3.28
CA GLY A 126 14.78 -14.82 4.28
C GLY A 126 14.71 -13.29 4.22
N ARG A 127 15.80 -12.67 4.65
CA ARG A 127 15.98 -11.21 4.54
C ARG A 127 16.19 -10.81 3.08
N TYR A 128 15.82 -9.58 2.73
CA TYR A 128 15.94 -9.07 1.37
C TYR A 128 17.36 -9.20 0.83
N ALA A 129 18.36 -8.83 1.64
CA ALA A 129 19.77 -8.91 1.28
C ALA A 129 20.28 -10.32 0.96
N GLU A 130 19.60 -11.35 1.45
CA GLU A 130 19.97 -12.76 1.28
C GLU A 130 19.02 -13.48 0.30
N CYS A 131 18.10 -12.75 -0.31
CA CYS A 131 17.05 -13.31 -1.14
C CYS A 131 17.06 -12.67 -2.54
N CYS A 132 16.22 -11.64 -2.76
CA CYS A 132 16.04 -11.06 -4.09
C CYS A 132 17.02 -9.93 -4.41
N LYS A 133 17.78 -9.40 -3.43
CA LYS A 133 18.62 -8.22 -3.65
C LYS A 133 19.67 -8.43 -4.74
N GLN A 134 20.36 -9.56 -4.77
CA GLN A 134 21.39 -9.85 -5.77
C GLN A 134 20.81 -9.90 -7.19
N SER A 135 19.68 -10.60 -7.37
CA SER A 135 18.99 -10.66 -8.66
C SER A 135 18.44 -9.31 -9.09
N ASP A 136 17.90 -8.53 -8.14
CA ASP A 136 17.38 -7.19 -8.41
C ASP A 136 18.51 -6.24 -8.84
N LEU A 137 19.68 -6.31 -8.21
CA LEU A 137 20.85 -5.49 -8.55
C LEU A 137 21.42 -5.81 -9.93
N ALA A 138 21.26 -7.04 -10.41
CA ALA A 138 21.68 -7.47 -11.75
C ALA A 138 20.70 -7.06 -12.85
N ALA A 139 19.50 -6.60 -12.51
CA ALA A 139 18.48 -6.19 -13.49
C ALA A 139 18.75 -4.80 -14.08
N ASP A 140 18.21 -4.54 -15.27
CA ASP A 140 18.20 -3.20 -15.86
C ASP A 140 17.27 -2.28 -15.06
N ARG A 141 17.88 -1.38 -14.29
CA ARG A 141 17.17 -0.45 -13.41
C ARG A 141 16.30 0.55 -14.18
N PHE A 142 16.70 0.93 -15.39
CA PHE A 142 15.95 1.88 -16.20
C PHE A 142 14.65 1.23 -16.71
N GLN A 143 14.76 0.00 -17.23
CA GLN A 143 13.57 -0.78 -17.61
C GLN A 143 12.68 -1.08 -16.41
N ALA A 144 13.25 -1.44 -15.27
CA ALA A 144 12.49 -1.65 -14.04
C ALA A 144 11.74 -0.38 -13.58
N ALA A 145 12.36 0.80 -13.70
CA ALA A 145 11.72 2.07 -13.38
C ALA A 145 10.53 2.36 -14.29
N ILE A 146 10.70 2.16 -15.61
CA ILE A 146 9.64 2.34 -16.61
C ILE A 146 8.46 1.41 -16.32
N GLN A 147 8.74 0.14 -16.00
CA GLN A 147 7.70 -0.83 -15.63
C GLN A 147 6.92 -0.38 -14.38
N PHE A 148 7.64 0.05 -13.34
CA PHE A 148 7.04 0.47 -12.08
C PHE A 148 6.12 1.70 -12.22
N VAL A 149 6.53 2.71 -13.01
CA VAL A 149 5.68 3.89 -13.25
C VAL A 149 4.59 3.63 -14.30
N GLY A 150 4.58 2.45 -14.94
CA GLY A 150 3.59 2.09 -15.95
C GLY A 150 3.81 2.78 -17.31
N GLY A 151 5.07 3.07 -17.66
CA GLY A 151 5.51 3.68 -18.92
C GLY A 151 6.06 5.10 -18.79
N PHE A 152 6.79 5.57 -19.81
CA PHE A 152 7.45 6.88 -19.87
C PHE A 152 6.55 8.10 -19.63
N LEU A 153 5.23 7.97 -19.84
CA LEU A 153 4.26 9.07 -19.73
C LEU A 153 3.68 9.26 -18.31
N LYS A 154 4.12 8.48 -17.33
CA LYS A 154 3.47 8.37 -16.01
C LYS A 154 4.39 8.65 -14.81
N PHE A 155 5.51 9.36 -15.02
CA PHE A 155 6.35 9.86 -13.93
C PHE A 155 5.61 10.93 -13.12
N LYS A 156 4.71 10.50 -12.24
CA LYS A 156 4.12 11.33 -11.19
C LYS A 156 4.63 10.83 -9.84
N PRO A 157 4.96 11.75 -8.90
CA PRO A 157 5.21 11.36 -7.53
C PRO A 157 4.00 10.61 -7.00
N ARG A 158 4.24 9.46 -6.35
CA ARG A 158 3.22 8.71 -5.62
C ARG A 158 2.70 9.61 -4.50
N GLN A 159 1.57 10.30 -4.70
CA GLN A 159 1.00 11.27 -3.77
C GLN A 159 -0.53 11.37 -3.95
N PRO A 160 -1.28 11.77 -2.90
CA PRO A 160 -2.70 12.01 -3.01
C PRO A 160 -3.02 13.07 -4.07
N PRO A 161 -4.06 12.88 -4.89
CA PRO A 161 -4.55 13.91 -5.79
C PRO A 161 -4.85 15.23 -5.08
N VAL A 162 -4.67 16.36 -5.77
CA VAL A 162 -4.84 17.71 -5.19
C VAL A 162 -6.25 17.92 -4.62
N ASN A 163 -7.27 17.35 -5.25
CA ASN A 163 -8.65 17.39 -4.76
C ASN A 163 -8.85 16.58 -3.47
N VAL A 164 -8.21 15.41 -3.32
CA VAL A 164 -8.20 14.64 -2.07
C VAL A 164 -7.48 15.41 -0.96
N SER A 165 -6.31 15.97 -1.28
CA SER A 165 -5.56 16.81 -0.36
C SER A 165 -6.36 18.04 0.07
N ARG A 166 -7.07 18.69 -0.86
CA ARG A 166 -7.92 19.83 -0.54
C ARG A 166 -9.08 19.43 0.38
N LEU A 167 -9.72 18.29 0.12
CA LEU A 167 -10.84 17.80 0.91
C LEU A 167 -10.43 17.60 2.38
N ILE A 168 -9.30 16.94 2.64
CA ILE A 168 -8.85 16.71 4.03
C ILE A 168 -8.51 18.04 4.74
N TRP A 169 -7.92 19.00 4.02
CA TRP A 169 -7.46 20.26 4.60
C TRP A 169 -8.57 21.31 4.79
N ARG A 170 -9.49 21.42 3.84
CA ARG A 170 -10.48 22.51 3.77
C ARG A 170 -11.92 22.04 3.95
N GLY A 171 -12.16 20.73 3.97
CA GLY A 171 -13.51 20.17 3.88
C GLY A 171 -14.18 20.51 2.54
N GLY A 172 -15.50 20.37 2.50
CA GLY A 172 -16.33 20.64 1.33
C GLY A 172 -16.83 19.38 0.63
N GLU A 173 -17.32 19.54 -0.60
CA GLU A 173 -17.83 18.42 -1.37
C GLU A 173 -16.69 17.49 -1.80
N PRO A 174 -16.84 16.17 -1.59
CA PRO A 174 -15.82 15.23 -2.01
C PRO A 174 -15.79 15.13 -3.54
N PRO A 175 -14.62 14.90 -4.15
CA PRO A 175 -14.52 14.81 -5.60
C PRO A 175 -15.30 13.60 -6.14
N ALA A 176 -15.71 13.67 -7.40
CA ALA A 176 -16.23 12.50 -8.09
C ALA A 176 -15.19 11.37 -8.07
N PHE A 177 -15.66 10.12 -7.99
CA PHE A 177 -14.77 8.96 -7.87
C PHE A 177 -13.72 8.92 -8.99
N GLU A 178 -14.12 9.22 -10.23
CA GLU A 178 -13.22 9.28 -11.39
C GLU A 178 -12.23 10.46 -11.34
N GLN A 179 -12.54 11.53 -10.62
CA GLN A 179 -11.60 12.64 -10.43
C GLN A 179 -10.59 12.36 -9.30
N ALA A 180 -10.95 11.47 -8.38
CA ALA A 180 -10.02 10.93 -7.39
C ALA A 180 -9.13 9.82 -7.99
N ARG A 181 -9.50 9.29 -9.15
CA ARG A 181 -8.69 8.37 -9.95
C ARG A 181 -7.89 9.15 -10.99
N THR A 182 -6.60 8.95 -11.01
CA THR A 182 -5.84 9.06 -12.26
C THR A 182 -6.06 7.77 -13.05
N ASN A 183 -6.64 7.86 -14.25
CA ASN A 183 -6.95 6.72 -15.14
C ASN A 183 -5.84 5.64 -15.12
N LEU A 184 -6.14 4.46 -14.59
CA LEU A 184 -6.12 3.16 -15.31
C LEU A 184 -6.14 1.97 -14.34
N THR A 185 -7.03 1.04 -14.67
CA THR A 185 -6.98 -0.41 -14.44
C THR A 185 -5.64 -0.99 -14.88
N LEU A 186 -5.22 -2.12 -14.27
CA LEU A 186 -4.14 -3.08 -14.64
C LEU A 186 -3.08 -3.18 -13.53
N PHE A 187 -2.69 -4.34 -12.99
CA PHE A 187 -2.77 -5.73 -13.42
C PHE A 187 -2.93 -6.61 -12.18
N VAL A 188 -3.66 -7.73 -12.31
CA VAL A 188 -3.47 -8.90 -11.43
C VAL A 188 -2.16 -9.55 -11.92
N GLY A 189 -1.03 -9.12 -11.37
CA GLY A 189 0.29 -9.59 -11.77
C GLY A 189 0.78 -10.68 -10.82
N SER A 190 0.43 -11.93 -11.13
CA SER A 190 1.08 -13.08 -10.49
C SER A 190 2.60 -12.96 -10.60
N CYS A 191 3.30 -12.99 -9.46
CA CYS A 191 4.75 -13.11 -9.40
C CYS A 191 5.23 -14.27 -10.29
N LEU A 192 5.92 -13.96 -11.39
CA LEU A 192 6.85 -14.89 -12.00
C LEU A 192 8.26 -14.41 -11.65
N CYS A 193 8.72 -14.78 -10.47
CA CYS A 193 10.16 -15.03 -10.32
C CYS A 193 10.50 -16.14 -11.32
N PRO A 194 11.57 -16.02 -12.13
CA PRO A 194 11.99 -17.09 -13.02
C PRO A 194 12.48 -18.26 -12.17
N GLY A 195 11.55 -19.13 -11.77
CA GLY A 195 11.82 -20.21 -10.83
C GLY A 195 10.61 -20.69 -10.05
N LYS A 196 9.50 -21.05 -10.73
CA LYS A 196 8.72 -22.30 -10.52
C LYS A 196 7.25 -22.15 -10.98
N ALA A 197 6.89 -23.01 -11.92
CA ALA A 197 5.54 -23.49 -12.09
C ALA A 197 5.13 -24.30 -10.86
N GLY A 198 3.91 -24.07 -10.35
CA GLY A 198 3.19 -25.02 -9.49
C GLY A 198 3.46 -24.92 -7.99
N ALA A 199 2.67 -24.12 -7.28
CA ALA A 199 2.26 -24.44 -5.91
C ALA A 199 0.90 -23.77 -5.64
N LYS A 200 -0.09 -24.59 -5.27
CA LYS A 200 -1.47 -24.16 -4.98
C LYS A 200 -1.52 -23.38 -3.66
N LEU A 201 -2.23 -22.26 -3.67
CA LEU A 201 -2.55 -21.39 -2.54
C LEU A 201 -3.65 -22.02 -1.67
N SER A 202 -3.35 -22.39 -0.42
CA SER A 202 -4.40 -22.63 0.58
C SER A 202 -4.10 -22.19 2.02
N ASP A 203 -2.88 -21.80 2.39
CA ASP A 203 -2.54 -21.64 3.84
C ASP A 203 -1.99 -20.26 4.26
N ALA A 204 -2.01 -19.24 3.39
CA ALA A 204 -1.40 -17.93 3.70
C ALA A 204 -2.20 -17.06 4.69
N ALA A 205 -3.48 -17.36 4.94
CA ALA A 205 -4.37 -16.49 5.73
C ALA A 205 -4.23 -16.61 7.27
N ARG A 206 -3.21 -17.31 7.79
CA ARG A 206 -3.11 -17.63 9.22
C ARG A 206 -1.95 -17.02 10.01
N TRP A 207 -1.08 -16.23 9.39
CA TRP A 207 0.22 -15.87 10.00
C TRP A 207 0.41 -14.42 10.44
N ALA A 208 -0.68 -13.69 10.73
CA ALA A 208 -0.59 -12.31 11.21
C ALA A 208 -0.46 -12.14 12.74
N MET A 209 -0.36 -13.20 13.57
CA MET A 209 -0.53 -13.00 15.03
C MET A 209 0.24 -13.92 15.98
N LEU A 210 1.45 -14.38 15.67
CA LEU A 210 2.28 -15.05 16.68
C LEU A 210 3.78 -14.78 16.49
N ARG A 211 4.30 -13.83 17.28
CA ARG A 211 5.66 -13.68 17.85
C ARG A 211 6.04 -12.21 18.00
N LEU A 212 5.35 -11.54 18.92
CA LEU A 212 6.02 -10.73 19.95
C LEU A 212 6.15 -11.63 21.18
#